data_AF-A0A2E4B4I4-F1
#
_entry.id   AF-A0A2E4B4I4-F1
#
_cell.length_a   1.000
_cell.length_b   1.000
_cell.length_c   1.000
_cell.angle_alpha   90.00
_cell.angle_beta   90.00
_cell.angle_gamma   90.00
#
_symmetry.space_group_name_H-M   'P 1'
#
loop_
_entity.id
_entity.type
_entity.pdbx_description
1 polymer ?
#
loop_
_entity_poly.entity_id
_entity_poly.type
_entity_poly.pdbx_seq_one_letter_code
_entity_poly.pdbx_strand_id
1 'polypeptide(L)' 'MLLLGGSVSLAIVVGLIYNNYLWWEKDFASSELHLVINAVSISTLILYLVLHGWVRRKEEEKLRELDIPEIY' A
#
# COMPACT_ATOMS: atom_id res chain seq x y z
N MET A 1 0.17 0.47 -15.01
CA MET A 1 -0.14 -0.01 -13.64
C MET A 1 0.86 0.44 -12.57
N LEU A 2 2.17 0.49 -12.84
CA LEU A 2 3.21 0.96 -11.88
C LEU A 2 2.93 2.35 -11.25
N LEU A 3 2.40 3.31 -12.01
CA LEU A 3 2.13 4.67 -11.54
C LEU A 3 1.00 4.75 -10.49
N LEU A 4 -0.08 4.00 -10.70
CA LEU A 4 -1.20 3.92 -9.74
C LEU A 4 -0.79 3.20 -8.45
N GLY A 5 0.11 2.22 -8.56
CA GLY A 5 0.60 1.50 -7.39
C GLY A 5 1.55 2.32 -6.52
N GLY A 6 2.42 3.11 -7.14
CA GLY A 6 3.32 4.02 -6.43
C GLY A 6 2.57 5.14 -5.70
N SER A 7 1.50 5.70 -6.29
CA SER A 7 0.73 6.79 -5.70
C SER A 7 -0.05 6.37 -4.44
N VAL A 8 -0.57 5.13 -4.40
CA VAL A 8 -1.31 4.62 -3.25
C VAL A 8 -0.36 4.37 -2.06
N SER A 9 0.79 3.72 -2.30
CA SER A 9 1.78 3.52 -1.25
C SER A 9 2.32 4.85 -0.71
N LEU A 10 2.58 5.83 -1.58
CA LEU A 10 3.00 7.17 -1.18
C LEU A 10 1.93 7.87 -0.32
N ALA A 11 0.66 7.81 -0.72
CA ALA A 11 -0.43 8.42 0.03
C ALA A 11 -0.58 7.82 1.44
N ILE A 12 -0.42 6.50 1.58
CA ILE A 12 -0.46 5.83 2.90
C ILE A 12 0.72 6.28 3.77
N VAL A 13 1.93 6.34 3.22
CA VAL A 13 3.13 6.80 3.94
C VAL A 13 2.98 8.26 4.39
N VAL A 14 2.53 9.15 3.50
CA VAL A 14 2.29 10.56 3.83
C VAL A 14 1.20 10.69 4.90
N GLY A 15 0.13 9.91 4.81
CA GLY A 15 -0.94 9.87 5.82
C GLY A 15 -0.42 9.44 7.19
N LEU A 16 0.43 8.42 7.26
CA LEU A 16 1.06 7.96 8.51
C LEU A 16 1.98 9.01 9.12
N ILE A 17 2.81 9.67 8.32
CA ILE A 17 3.72 10.73 8.78
C ILE A 17 2.91 11.91 9.31
N TYR A 18 1.88 12.34 8.57
CA TYR A 18 1.02 13.45 8.97
C TYR A 18 0.24 13.14 10.24
N ASN A 19 -0.28 11.92 10.39
CA ASN A 19 -0.98 11.49 11.60
C ASN A 19 -0.04 11.47 12.84
N ASN A 20 1.23 11.09 12.66
CA ASN A 20 2.24 11.17 13.74
C ASN A 20 2.61 12.61 14.07
N TYR A 21 2.76 13.47 13.06
CA TYR A 21 3.02 14.89 13.26
C TYR A 21 1.90 15.57 14.06
N LEU A 22 0.64 15.32 13.69
CA LEU A 22 -0.52 15.86 14.40
C LEU A 22 -0.61 15.38 15.85
N TRP A 23 -0.27 14.11 16.11
CA TRP A 23 -0.20 13.58 17.47
C TRP A 23 0.87 14.28 18.30
N TRP A 24 2.07 14.47 17.74
CA TRP A 24 3.19 15.13 18.41
C TRP A 24 2.95 16.63 18.66
N GLU A 25 2.34 17.35 17.72
CA GLU A 25 2.17 18.81 17.82
C GLU A 25 0.93 19.22 18.63
N LYS A 26 -0.16 18.45 18.55
CA LYS A 26 -1.48 18.94 19.01
C LYS A 26 -2.07 18.22 20.22
N ASP A 27 -1.31 17.34 20.88
CA ASP A 27 -1.84 16.41 21.89
C ASP A 27 -3.16 15.80 21.40
N PHE A 28 -3.14 15.33 20.14
CA PHE A 28 -4.35 15.05 19.37
C PHE A 28 -5.28 14.10 20.15
N ALA A 29 -6.50 14.57 20.36
CA ALA A 29 -7.51 14.00 21.25
C ALA A 29 -7.58 12.46 21.18
N SER A 30 -7.29 11.83 22.32
CA SER A 30 -7.23 10.38 22.58
C SER A 30 -6.12 9.62 21.83
N SER A 31 -5.17 9.08 22.59
CA SER A 31 -4.16 8.12 22.10
C SER A 31 -4.77 6.95 21.32
N GLU A 32 -6.03 6.62 21.59
CA GLU A 32 -6.79 5.56 20.91
C GLU A 32 -7.05 5.86 19.43
N LEU A 33 -7.46 7.07 19.08
CA LEU A 33 -7.75 7.41 17.68
C LEU A 33 -6.48 7.39 16.81
N HIS A 34 -5.36 7.87 17.37
CA HIS A 34 -4.06 7.82 16.72
C HIS A 34 -3.63 6.37 16.42
N LEU A 35 -3.78 5.48 17.42
CA LEU A 35 -3.47 4.05 17.28
C LEU A 35 -4.34 3.37 16.22
N VAL A 36 -5.65 3.67 16.18
CA VAL A 36 -6.57 3.11 15.18
C VAL A 36 -6.19 3.56 13.76
N ILE A 37 -5.91 4.85 13.55
CA ILE A 37 -5.53 5.37 12.22
C ILE A 37 -4.23 4.73 11.74
N ASN A 38 -3.24 4.57 12.63
CA ASN A 38 -1.99 3.89 12.29
C ASN A 38 -2.22 2.41 11.96
N ALA A 39 -3.00 1.69 12.78
CA ALA A 39 -3.31 0.29 12.55
C ALA A 39 -4.01 0.07 11.21
N VAL A 40 -5.05 0.86 10.91
CA VAL A 40 -5.78 0.79 9.63
C VAL A 40 -4.83 1.07 8.47
N SER A 41 -4.02 2.12 8.55
CA SER A 41 -3.10 2.51 7.48
C SER A 41 -2.05 1.42 7.19
N ILE A 42 -1.49 0.80 8.24
CA ILE A 42 -0.54 -0.31 8.11
C ILE A 42 -1.23 -1.55 7.53
N SER A 43 -2.42 -1.92 8.02
CA SER A 43 -3.19 -3.04 7.50
C SER A 43 -3.54 -2.86 6.01
N THR A 44 -3.95 -1.65 5.61
CA THR A 44 -4.22 -1.32 4.21
C THR A 44 -2.96 -1.44 3.36
N LEU A 45 -1.80 -0.99 3.85
CA LEU A 45 -0.54 -1.13 3.13
C LEU A 45 -0.13 -2.59 2.94
N ILE A 46 -0.24 -3.41 4.00
CA ILE A 46 0.07 -4.84 3.92
C ILE A 46 -0.85 -5.53 2.93
N LEU A 47 -2.16 -5.28 3.01
CA LEU A 47 -3.14 -5.84 2.08
C LEU A 47 -2.83 -5.44 0.64
N TYR A 48 -2.50 -4.17 0.42
CA TYR A 48 -2.13 -3.65 -0.88
C TYR A 48 -0.89 -4.38 -1.45
N LEU A 49 0.17 -4.55 -0.65
CA LEU A 49 1.39 -5.25 -1.08
C LEU A 49 1.11 -6.73 -1.40
N VAL A 50 0.31 -7.41 -0.58
CA VAL A 50 -0.06 -8.83 -0.79
C VAL A 50 -0.87 -8.98 -2.08
N LEU A 51 -1.90 -8.15 -2.28
CA LEU A 51 -2.73 -8.18 -3.49
C LEU A 51 -1.89 -7.86 -4.72
N HIS A 52 -1.04 -6.83 -4.65
CA HIS A 52 -0.19 -6.46 -5.78
C HIS A 52 0.81 -7.57 -6.13
N GLY A 53 1.41 -8.22 -5.13
CA GLY A 53 2.28 -9.38 -5.34
C GLY A 53 1.54 -10.58 -5.92
N TRP A 54 0.31 -10.83 -5.47
CA TRP A 54 -0.51 -11.94 -5.96
C TRP A 54 -1.00 -11.72 -7.40
N VAL A 55 -1.47 -10.52 -7.74
CA VAL A 55 -1.86 -10.16 -9.10
C VAL A 55 -0.67 -10.28 -10.04
N ARG A 56 0.50 -9.76 -9.66
CA ARG A 56 1.72 -9.87 -10.47
C ARG A 56 2.11 -11.34 -10.72
N ARG A 57 2.07 -12.20 -9.70
CA ARG A 57 2.34 -13.64 -9.88
C ARG A 57 1.33 -14.29 -10.82
N LYS A 58 0.05 -13.95 -10.72
CA LYS A 58 -1.00 -14.46 -11.61
C LYS A 58 -0.84 -13.97 -13.05
N GLU A 59 -0.39 -12.73 -13.25
CA GLU A 59 -0.03 -12.22 -14.58
C GLU A 59 1.17 -12.96 -15.15
N GLU A 60 2.24 -13.16 -14.36
CA GLU A 60 3.42 -13.94 -14.76
C GLU A 60 3.07 -15.40 -15.09
N GLU A 61 2.20 -16.05 -14.30
CA GLU A 61 1.68 -17.41 -14.58
C GLU A 61 0.91 -17.45 -15.90
N LYS A 62 -0.01 -16.52 -16.12
CA LYS A 62 -0.78 -16.45 -17.37
C LYS A 62 0.09 -16.15 -18.59
N LEU A 63 1.08 -15.28 -18.47
CA LEU A 63 2.04 -14.98 -19.53
C LEU A 63 2.86 -16.22 -19.88
N ARG A 64 3.22 -17.03 -18.88
CA ARG A 64 3.99 -18.26 -19.05
C ARG A 64 3.14 -19.39 -19.66
N GLU A 65 1.84 -19.44 -19.36
CA GLU A 65 0.87 -20.36 -19.98
C GLU A 65 0.55 -19.99 -21.44
N LEU A 66 0.71 -18.72 -21.81
CA LEU A 66 0.39 -18.22 -23.14
C LEU A 66 1.45 -18.52 -24.22
N ASP A 67 2.61 -19.09 -23.87
CA ASP A 67 3.74 -19.45 -24.76
C ASP A 67 3.84 -18.52 -25.98
N ILE A 68 3.89 -17.21 -25.72
CA ILE A 68 4.11 -16.22 -26.78
C ILE A 68 5.63 -16.19 -26.97
N PRO A 69 6.17 -16.73 -28.08
CA PRO A 69 7.58 -16.57 -28.37
C PRO A 69 7.85 -15.07 -28.40
N GLU A 70 8.76 -14.66 -27.53
CA GLU A 70 9.25 -13.30 -27.33
C GLU A 70 9.34 -12.56 -28.68
N ILE A 71 8.41 -11.64 -28.95
CA ILE A 71 8.57 -10.72 -30.07
C ILE A 71 9.60 -9.69 -29.60
N TYR A 72 10.85 -9.94 -29.98
CA TYR A 72 11.99 -9.04 -29.89
C TYR A 72 11.68 -7.66 -30.51
#